data_AF-A0A6N7CB23-F1
#
_entry.id   AF-A0A6N7CB23-F1
#
_cell.length_a   1.000
_cell.length_b   1.000
_cell.length_c   1.000
_cell.angle_alpha   90.00
_cell.angle_beta   90.00
_cell.angle_gamma   90.00
#
_symmetry.space_group_name_H-M   'P 1'
#
loop_
_entity.id
_entity.type
_entity.pdbx_description
1 polymer ?
#
loop_
_entity_poly.entity_id
_entity_poly.type
_entity_poly.pdbx_seq_one_letter_code
_entity_poly.pdbx_strand_id
1 'polypeptide(L)' 'MGERVKAGQQIATVGNRGNSTGPHLHFEIEDPDGEIVDPVKWLAKRGASIVGLD' A
#
# COMPACT_ATOMS: atom_id res chain seq x y z
N MET A 1 -17.25 7.88 5.80
CA MET A 1 -16.04 8.47 5.19
C MET A 1 -15.50 9.53 6.15
N GLY A 2 -14.18 9.63 6.32
CA GLY A 2 -13.54 10.60 7.24
C GLY A 2 -12.94 10.02 8.52
N GLU A 3 -12.81 8.68 8.63
CA GLU A 3 -12.09 8.07 9.75
C GLU A 3 -10.59 8.37 9.65
N ARG A 4 -9.99 8.81 10.76
CA ARG A 4 -8.53 8.95 10.87
C ARG A 4 -7.95 7.61 11.33
N VAL A 5 -7.02 7.07 10.55
CA VAL A 5 -6.33 5.81 10.87
C VAL A 5 -4.90 6.07 11.31
N LYS A 6 -4.33 5.14 12.07
CA LYS A 6 -2.91 5.17 12.48
C LYS A 6 -2.11 4.13 11.69
N ALA A 7 -0.80 4.35 11.53
CA ALA A 7 0.08 3.32 10.99
C ALA A 7 -0.04 2.03 11.82
N GLY A 8 -0.20 0.89 11.15
CA GLY A 8 -0.41 -0.43 11.77
C GLY A 8 -1.87 -0.76 12.12
N GLN A 9 -2.82 0.16 11.95
CA GLN A 9 -4.24 -0.14 12.12
C GLN A 9 -4.73 -1.03 10.97
N GLN A 10 -5.40 -2.14 11.30
CA GLN A 10 -6.08 -2.96 10.30
C GLN A 10 -7.33 -2.22 9.80
N ILE A 11 -7.41 -2.01 8.49
CA ILE A 11 -8.52 -1.28 7.85
C ILE A 11 -9.34 -2.15 6.88
N ALA A 12 -8.83 -3.32 6.52
CA ALA A 12 -9.47 -4.24 5.59
C ALA A 12 -8.87 -5.66 5.70
N THR A 13 -9.46 -6.59 4.95
CA THR A 13 -8.90 -7.93 4.67
C THR A 13 -8.57 -8.05 3.19
N VAL A 14 -7.59 -8.88 2.85
CA VAL A 14 -7.27 -9.21 1.43
C VAL A 14 -8.49 -9.83 0.75
N GLY A 15 -8.64 -9.58 -0.56
CA GLY A 15 -9.74 -10.11 -1.35
C GLY A 15 -9.33 -10.37 -2.81
N ASN A 16 -10.33 -10.57 -3.66
CA ASN A 16 -10.16 -10.84 -5.09
C ASN A 16 -11.32 -10.24 -5.93
N ARG A 17 -11.81 -9.06 -5.54
CA ARG A 17 -12.89 -8.36 -6.27
C ARG A 17 -12.27 -7.34 -7.23
N GLY A 18 -12.90 -7.11 -8.39
CA GLY A 18 -12.42 -6.17 -9.41
C GLY A 18 -11.54 -6.84 -10.47
N ASN A 19 -10.67 -6.04 -11.12
CA ASN A 19 -9.72 -6.55 -12.11
C ASN A 19 -8.52 -7.22 -11.40
N SER A 20 -8.57 -8.53 -11.28
CA SER A 20 -7.58 -9.31 -10.53
C SER A 20 -7.44 -10.71 -11.11
N THR A 21 -6.21 -11.25 -11.09
CA THR A 21 -5.90 -12.62 -11.52
C THR A 21 -5.92 -13.63 -10.38
N GLY A 22 -5.98 -13.18 -9.12
CA GLY A 22 -6.01 -14.02 -7.92
C GLY A 22 -5.93 -13.19 -6.63
N PRO A 23 -6.07 -13.78 -5.42
CA PRO A 23 -6.07 -13.02 -4.18
C PRO A 23 -4.73 -12.31 -3.91
N HIS A 24 -4.73 -10.98 -3.86
CA HIS A 24 -3.56 -10.17 -3.54
C HIS A 24 -3.97 -8.78 -3.02
N LEU A 25 -2.99 -8.00 -2.55
CA LEU A 25 -3.15 -6.59 -2.21
C LEU A 25 -2.44 -5.74 -3.27
N HIS A 26 -3.19 -4.85 -3.91
CA HIS A 26 -2.60 -3.75 -4.69
C HIS A 26 -2.36 -2.56 -3.75
N PHE A 27 -1.14 -2.03 -3.75
CA PHE A 27 -0.73 -0.94 -2.85
C PHE A 27 0.03 0.12 -3.65
N GLU A 28 -0.42 1.37 -3.53
CA GLU A 28 0.14 2.52 -4.22
C GLU A 28 0.50 3.62 -3.23
N ILE A 29 1.49 4.43 -3.60
CA ILE A 29 1.83 5.67 -2.91
C ILE A 29 1.67 6.80 -3.92
N GLU A 30 0.86 7.78 -3.54
CA GLU A 30 0.73 9.06 -4.22
C GLU A 30 1.43 10.14 -3.38
N ASP A 31 2.20 11.01 -4.04
CA ASP A 31 2.82 12.15 -3.37
C ASP A 31 1.84 13.33 -3.24
N PRO A 32 2.21 14.44 -2.57
CA PRO A 32 1.31 15.58 -2.39
C PRO A 32 0.86 16.27 -3.69
N ASP A 33 1.57 16.05 -4.80
CA ASP A 33 1.26 16.63 -6.11
C ASP A 33 0.36 15.71 -6.95
N GLY A 34 0.08 14.49 -6.47
CA GLY A 34 -0.77 13.52 -7.14
C GLY A 34 -0.02 12.48 -7.97
N GLU A 35 1.32 12.46 -7.90
CA GLU A 35 2.13 11.56 -8.71
C GLU A 35 2.31 10.20 -8.03
N ILE A 36 2.15 9.12 -8.81
CA ILE A 36 2.39 7.76 -8.34
C ILE A 36 3.90 7.49 -8.29
N VAL A 37 4.40 7.16 -7.11
CA VAL A 37 5.83 6.93 -6.87
C VAL A 37 6.12 5.47 -6.54
N ASP A 38 7.36 5.04 -6.80
CA ASP A 38 7.86 3.70 -6.45
C ASP A 38 7.69 3.42 -4.94
N PRO A 39 6.77 2.51 -4.54
CA PRO A 39 6.49 2.25 -3.14
C PRO A 39 7.68 1.65 -2.40
N VAL A 40 8.50 0.84 -3.07
CA VAL A 40 9.66 0.17 -2.48
C VAL A 40 10.69 1.21 -2.06
N LYS A 41 11.05 2.11 -2.97
CA LYS A 41 11.99 3.21 -2.68
C LYS A 41 11.42 4.17 -1.63
N TRP A 42 10.12 4.46 -1.69
CA TRP A 42 9.47 5.37 -0.76
C TRP A 42 9.45 4.84 0.68
N LEU A 43 9.16 3.53 0.84
CA LEU A 43 9.16 2.84 2.14
C LEU A 43 10.56 2.68 2.70
N ALA A 44 11.54 2.31 1.86
CA ALA A 44 12.94 2.13 2.30
C ALA A 44 13.51 3.42 2.91
N LYS A 45 13.21 4.58 2.32
CA LYS A 45 13.58 5.91 2.87
C LYS A 45 12.98 6.20 4.24
N ARG A 46 11.96 5.45 4.67
CA ARG A 46 11.24 5.58 5.95
C ARG A 46 11.49 4.39 6.89
N GLY A 47 12.47 3.56 6.59
CA GLY A 47 12.83 2.41 7.43
C GLY A 47 11.83 1.24 7.35
N ALA A 48 11.00 1.19 6.31
CA ALA A 48 10.08 0.08 6.07
C ALA A 48 10.48 -0.71 4.82
N SER A 49 10.25 -2.01 4.82
CA SER A 49 10.46 -2.90 3.68
C SER A 49 9.18 -3.63 3.32
N ILE A 50 9.04 -3.98 2.04
CA ILE A 50 8.04 -4.94 1.59
C ILE A 50 8.69 -6.33 1.70
N VAL A 51 8.07 -7.21 2.48
CA VAL A 51 8.54 -8.58 2.69
C VAL A 51 8.28 -9.40 1.41
N GLY A 52 9.26 -10.20 0.98
CA GLY A 52 9.16 -11.04 -0.23
C GLY A 52 9.62 -10.37 -1.52
N LEU A 53 10.46 -9.33 -1.42
CA LEU A 53 11.18 -8.72 -2.55
C LEU A 53 12.68 -9.10 -2.56
N ASP A 54 13.10 -9.99 -1.66
CA ASP A 54 14.43 -10.61 -1.58
C ASP A 54 14.55 -11.89 -2.41
#